data_AF-A0A2V8UAN7-F1
#
_entry.id   AF-A0A2V8UAN7-F1
#
_cell.length_a   1.000
_cell.length_b   1.000
_cell.length_c   1.000
_cell.angle_alpha   90.00
_cell.angle_beta   90.00
_cell.angle_gamma   90.00
#
_symmetry.space_group_name_H-M   'P 1'
#
loop_
_entity.id
_entity.type
_entity.pdbx_description
1 polymer ?
#
loop_
_entity_poly.entity_id
_entity_poly.type
_entity_poly.pdbx_seq_one_letter_code
_entity_poly.pdbx_strand_id
1 'polypeptide(L)'
;MVLERITSLKPEDVETALRRALRRRRGNLAGVEPAGTATVFTVVQPDLYAMLLAAEVRFAALLPYHIAAFEESGSVKLAAVSPVEFARALGRPDLDAPAAAAEKFLNEILDEAARPLTLAAGRGGHAESGIGATEDQMNMRGTVPQRIDNRGSKVEELAGTGEQDARGG
;
A
#
# COMPACT_ATOMS: atom_id res chain seq x y z
N MET A 1 10.24 19.49 9.43
CA MET A 1 8.82 19.33 9.02
C MET A 1 8.61 18.17 8.05
N VAL A 2 9.50 17.97 7.07
CA VAL A 2 9.41 16.89 6.08
C VAL A 2 10.58 15.91 6.25
N LEU A 3 10.32 14.62 6.11
CA LEU A 3 11.29 13.54 5.99
C LEU A 3 11.54 13.31 4.50
N GLU A 4 12.81 13.34 4.07
CA GLU A 4 13.17 13.20 2.66
C GLU A 4 14.22 12.12 2.42
N ARG A 5 14.09 11.41 1.31
CA ARG A 5 15.14 10.54 0.76
C ARG A 5 15.26 10.72 -0.74
N ILE A 6 16.49 10.63 -1.24
CA ILE A 6 16.79 10.60 -2.66
C ILE A 6 16.99 9.15 -3.07
N THR A 7 16.43 8.77 -4.21
CA THR A 7 16.62 7.46 -4.81
C THR A 7 17.04 7.57 -6.27
N SER A 8 17.86 6.61 -6.69
CA SER A 8 18.24 6.39 -8.09
C SER A 8 17.26 5.48 -8.83
N LEU A 9 16.17 5.05 -8.16
CA LEU A 9 15.09 4.33 -8.82
C LEU A 9 14.40 5.21 -9.85
N LYS A 10 13.86 4.56 -10.89
CA LYS A 10 12.96 5.22 -11.82
C LYS A 10 11.59 5.42 -11.16
N PRO A 11 10.79 6.42 -11.58
CA PRO A 11 9.47 6.67 -11.02
C PRO A 11 8.56 5.43 -11.01
N GLU A 12 8.58 4.64 -12.09
CA GLU A 12 7.78 3.41 -12.22
C GLU A 12 8.15 2.31 -11.20
N ASP A 13 9.37 2.32 -10.67
CA ASP A 13 9.86 1.32 -9.72
C ASP A 13 9.53 1.65 -8.25
N VAL A 14 9.15 2.91 -7.98
CA VAL A 14 8.93 3.43 -6.61
C VAL A 14 7.80 2.69 -5.90
N GLU A 15 6.69 2.43 -6.58
CA GLU A 15 5.55 1.71 -6.00
C GLU A 15 5.98 0.31 -5.51
N THR A 16 6.71 -0.41 -6.35
CA THR A 16 7.24 -1.74 -6.03
C THR A 16 8.17 -1.70 -4.83
N ALA A 17 9.07 -0.70 -4.78
CA ALA A 17 9.99 -0.51 -3.66
C ALA A 17 9.24 -0.21 -2.34
N LEU A 18 8.22 0.65 -2.38
CA LEU A 18 7.37 0.97 -1.22
C LEU A 18 6.56 -0.24 -0.76
N ARG A 19 5.91 -0.98 -1.66
CA ARG A 19 5.18 -2.22 -1.32
C ARG A 19 6.07 -3.22 -0.60
N ARG A 20 7.31 -3.41 -1.07
CA ARG A 20 8.29 -4.28 -0.40
C ARG A 20 8.62 -3.79 1.01
N ALA A 21 8.95 -2.50 1.16
CA ALA A 21 9.32 -1.92 2.45
C ALA A 21 8.18 -2.03 3.47
N LEU A 22 6.94 -1.80 3.02
CA LEU A 22 5.72 -1.88 3.84
C LEU A 22 5.43 -3.30 4.33
N ARG A 23 5.54 -4.30 3.45
CA ARG A 23 5.30 -5.72 3.81
C ARG A 23 6.17 -6.18 4.97
N ARG A 24 7.44 -5.78 5.02
CA ARG A 24 8.36 -6.14 6.12
C ARG A 24 7.96 -5.56 7.48
N ARG A 25 7.09 -4.54 7.50
CA ARG A 25 6.70 -3.76 8.69
C ARG A 25 5.21 -3.84 8.98
N ARG A 26 4.52 -4.84 8.42
CA ARG A 26 3.05 -5.01 8.57
C ARG A 26 2.28 -3.75 8.12
N GLY A 27 2.87 -2.97 7.21
CA GLY A 27 2.24 -1.84 6.57
C GLY A 27 1.61 -2.25 5.24
N ASN A 28 0.64 -1.47 4.79
CA ASN A 28 -0.06 -1.66 3.53
C ASN A 28 -0.04 -0.37 2.72
N LEU A 29 0.01 -0.52 1.39
CA LEU A 29 -0.23 0.56 0.45
C LEU A 29 -1.74 0.58 0.15
N ALA A 30 -2.43 1.62 0.62
CA ALA A 30 -3.88 1.76 0.53
C ALA A 30 -4.34 2.50 -0.74
N GLY A 31 -3.49 3.33 -1.32
CA GLY A 31 -3.80 4.10 -2.52
C GLY A 31 -2.55 4.63 -3.21
N VAL A 32 -2.66 4.85 -4.51
CA VAL A 32 -1.64 5.46 -5.37
C VAL A 32 -2.34 6.44 -6.27
N GLU A 33 -1.94 7.71 -6.21
CA GLU A 33 -2.61 8.79 -6.91
C GLU A 33 -1.59 9.69 -7.62
N PRO A 34 -1.70 9.90 -8.94
CA PRO A 34 -0.92 10.92 -9.62
C PRO A 34 -1.39 12.32 -9.19
N ALA A 35 -0.46 13.20 -8.85
CA ALA A 35 -0.72 14.57 -8.39
C ALA A 35 0.26 15.55 -9.07
N GLY A 36 -0.11 16.04 -10.26
CA GLY A 36 0.75 16.90 -11.05
C GLY A 36 2.04 16.18 -11.46
N THR A 37 3.19 16.69 -11.02
CA THR A 37 4.52 16.10 -11.26
C THR A 37 4.93 15.07 -10.21
N ALA A 38 4.06 14.78 -9.24
CA ALA A 38 4.30 13.81 -8.18
C ALA A 38 3.36 12.61 -8.29
N THR A 39 3.76 11.49 -7.68
CA THR A 39 2.87 10.38 -7.33
C THR A 39 2.76 10.31 -5.81
N VAL A 40 1.54 10.29 -5.29
CA VAL A 40 1.27 10.21 -3.86
C VAL A 40 0.84 8.80 -3.49
N PHE A 41 1.54 8.23 -2.51
CA PHE A 41 1.33 6.91 -1.97
C PHE A 41 0.69 7.01 -0.60
N THR A 42 -0.49 6.45 -0.43
CA THR A 42 -1.19 6.38 0.86
C THR A 42 -0.78 5.11 1.58
N VAL A 43 -0.11 5.24 2.72
CA VAL A 43 0.45 4.12 3.48
C VAL A 43 -0.15 4.03 4.89
N VAL A 44 -0.43 2.81 5.33
CA VAL A 44 -1.05 2.55 6.64
C VAL A 44 -0.38 1.38 7.33
N GLN A 45 -0.07 1.53 8.63
CA GLN A 45 0.23 0.41 9.53
C GLN A 45 -0.90 0.37 10.57
N PRO A 46 -1.77 -0.66 10.56
CA PRO A 46 -3.03 -0.63 11.32
C PRO A 46 -2.87 -0.41 12.83
N ASP A 47 -1.89 -1.04 13.46
CA ASP A 47 -1.71 -0.95 14.93
C ASP A 47 -1.26 0.46 15.34
N LEU A 48 -0.31 1.03 14.60
CA LEU A 48 0.20 2.38 14.78
C LEU A 48 -0.88 3.42 14.47
N TYR A 49 -1.69 3.19 13.43
CA TYR A 49 -2.84 4.04 13.12
C TYR A 49 -3.82 4.10 14.30
N ALA A 50 -4.22 2.94 14.83
CA ALA A 50 -5.13 2.87 15.98
C ALA A 50 -4.50 3.47 17.24
N MET A 51 -3.23 3.18 17.50
CA MET A 51 -2.50 3.68 18.67
C MET A 51 -2.38 5.20 18.68
N LEU A 52 -2.05 5.82 17.54
CA LEU A 52 -1.94 7.27 17.43
C LEU A 52 -3.28 7.97 17.61
N LEU A 53 -4.34 7.46 17.00
CA LEU A 53 -5.68 8.03 17.16
C LEU A 53 -6.22 7.87 18.58
N ALA A 54 -5.88 6.77 19.26
CA ALA A 54 -6.22 6.58 20.67
C ALA A 54 -5.46 7.54 21.58
N ALA A 55 -4.20 7.86 21.27
CA ALA A 55 -3.39 8.81 22.03
C ALA A 55 -3.85 10.26 21.81
N GLU A 56 -4.16 10.63 20.57
CA GLU A 56 -4.56 11.98 20.19
C GLU A 56 -5.30 12.00 18.84
N VAL A 57 -6.59 12.38 18.86
CA VAL A 57 -7.46 12.36 17.68
C VAL A 57 -6.97 13.28 16.55
N ARG A 58 -6.22 14.35 16.88
CA ARG A 58 -5.68 15.28 15.87
C ARG A 58 -4.68 14.62 14.93
N PHE A 59 -4.10 13.46 15.26
CA PHE A 59 -3.34 12.66 14.29
C PHE A 59 -4.16 12.25 13.06
N ALA A 60 -5.50 12.28 13.12
CA ALA A 60 -6.36 12.07 11.95
C ALA A 60 -6.13 13.12 10.83
N ALA A 61 -5.56 14.29 11.13
CA ALA A 61 -5.17 15.27 10.11
C ALA A 61 -3.89 14.87 9.34
N LEU A 62 -3.10 13.93 9.89
CA LEU A 62 -1.87 13.41 9.31
C LEU A 62 -2.05 11.99 8.73
N LEU A 63 -3.03 11.24 9.25
CA LEU A 63 -3.25 9.83 8.96
C LEU A 63 -4.40 9.60 7.94
N PRO A 64 -4.32 8.59 7.06
CA PRO A 64 -3.15 7.74 6.82
C PRO A 64 -1.96 8.54 6.27
N TYR A 65 -0.75 8.00 6.39
CA TYR A 65 0.42 8.72 5.94
C TYR A 65 0.47 8.82 4.43
N HIS A 66 0.95 9.95 3.93
CA HIS A 66 1.21 10.16 2.52
C HIS A 66 2.71 10.24 2.29
N ILE A 67 3.20 9.48 1.31
CA ILE A 67 4.57 9.60 0.78
C ILE A 67 4.44 10.14 -0.64
N ALA A 68 4.99 11.31 -0.91
CA ALA A 68 5.08 11.85 -2.26
C ALA A 68 6.39 11.38 -2.91
N ALA A 69 6.32 10.94 -4.16
CA ALA A 69 7.47 10.72 -5.02
C ALA A 69 7.44 11.69 -6.20
N PHE A 70 8.52 12.42 -6.44
CA PHE A 70 8.61 13.37 -7.54
C PHE A 70 10.05 13.47 -8.04
N GLU A 71 10.21 13.81 -9.31
CA GLU A 71 11.53 14.03 -9.89
C GLU A 71 12.05 15.42 -9.54
N GLU A 72 13.31 15.49 -9.11
CA GLU A 72 14.03 16.73 -8.89
C GLU A 72 15.50 16.54 -9.27
N SER A 73 16.03 17.42 -10.13
CA SER A 73 17.42 17.37 -10.58
C SER A 73 17.87 16.01 -11.15
N GLY A 74 16.98 15.30 -11.84
CA GLY A 74 17.28 14.00 -12.46
C GLY A 74 17.32 12.81 -11.49
N SER A 75 16.82 12.96 -10.26
CA SER A 75 16.64 11.88 -9.30
C SER A 75 15.22 11.92 -8.73
N VAL A 76 14.72 10.78 -8.24
CA VAL A 76 13.43 10.76 -7.56
C VAL A 76 13.64 11.09 -6.08
N LYS A 77 12.87 12.06 -5.57
CA LYS A 77 12.75 12.32 -4.14
C LYS A 77 11.51 11.67 -3.58
N LEU A 78 11.65 11.06 -2.39
CA LEU A 78 10.56 10.58 -1.56
C LEU A 78 10.41 11.53 -0.38
N ALA A 79 9.20 12.03 -0.13
CA ALA A 79 8.92 12.98 0.93
C ALA A 79 7.69 12.58 1.74
N ALA A 80 7.76 12.73 3.07
CA ALA A 80 6.64 12.50 3.98
C ALA A 80 6.64 13.55 5.11
N VAL A 81 5.47 13.87 5.66
CA VAL A 81 5.39 14.77 6.82
C VAL A 81 5.90 14.06 8.07
N SER A 82 6.71 14.76 8.89
CA SER A 82 7.25 14.23 10.16
C SER A 82 6.16 14.16 11.24
N PRO A 83 5.88 12.97 11.79
CA PRO A 83 4.95 12.81 12.92
C PRO A 83 5.46 13.47 14.20
N VAL A 84 6.79 13.50 14.43
CA VAL A 84 7.39 14.15 15.60
C VAL A 84 7.19 15.66 15.55
N GLU A 85 7.44 16.30 14.40
CA GLU A 85 7.20 17.74 14.25
C GLU A 85 5.72 18.08 14.37
N PHE A 86 4.83 17.22 13.83
CA PHE A 86 3.39 17.36 14.02
C PHE A 86 3.00 17.30 15.50
N ALA A 87 3.49 16.29 16.24
CA ALA A 87 3.22 16.14 17.67
C ALA A 87 3.78 17.30 18.51
N ARG A 88 4.98 17.78 18.17
CA ARG A 88 5.61 18.94 18.82
C ARG A 88 4.73 20.19 18.70
N ALA A 89 4.10 20.41 17.55
CA ALA A 89 3.18 21.52 17.34
C ALA A 89 1.93 21.47 18.24
N LEU A 90 1.58 20.29 18.78
CA LEU A 90 0.48 20.14 19.73
C LEU A 90 0.87 20.48 21.18
N GLY A 91 2.17 20.67 21.46
CA GLY A 91 2.66 21.07 22.79
C GLY A 91 2.46 20.03 23.89
N ARG A 92 2.41 18.74 23.54
CA ARG A 92 2.08 17.63 24.45
C ARG A 92 3.22 16.59 24.54
N PRO A 93 4.01 16.59 25.61
CA PRO A 93 5.15 15.67 25.77
C PRO A 93 4.75 14.18 25.84
N ASP A 94 3.52 13.88 26.27
CA ASP A 94 3.03 12.51 26.33
C ASP A 94 2.86 11.85 24.95
N LEU A 95 2.89 12.65 23.88
CA LEU A 95 2.84 12.18 22.50
C LEU A 95 4.22 11.85 21.90
N ASP A 96 5.31 12.13 22.62
CA ASP A 96 6.68 11.96 22.10
C ASP A 96 6.97 10.51 21.71
N ALA A 97 6.61 9.55 22.56
CA ALA A 97 6.87 8.12 22.27
C ALA A 97 6.00 7.58 21.11
N PRO A 98 4.67 7.81 21.07
CA PRO A 98 3.85 7.48 19.90
C PRO A 98 4.37 8.11 18.59
N ALA A 99 4.71 9.40 18.62
CA ALA A 99 5.19 10.12 17.45
C ALA A 99 6.57 9.62 16.99
N ALA A 100 7.47 9.30 17.93
CA ALA A 100 8.77 8.71 17.62
C ALA A 100 8.63 7.32 16.99
N ALA A 101 7.71 6.49 17.48
CA ALA A 101 7.42 5.18 16.87
C ALA A 101 6.91 5.33 15.43
N ALA A 102 6.05 6.31 15.19
CA ALA A 102 5.55 6.64 13.86
C ALA A 102 6.63 7.16 12.91
N GLU A 103 7.46 8.07 13.39
CA GLU A 103 8.56 8.62 12.59
C GLU A 103 9.62 7.56 12.28
N LYS A 104 9.89 6.66 13.22
CA LYS A 104 10.75 5.49 12.98
C LYS A 104 10.19 4.62 11.86
N PHE A 105 8.89 4.31 11.90
CA PHE A 105 8.23 3.56 10.83
C PHE A 105 8.41 4.24 9.47
N LEU A 106 8.15 5.54 9.35
CA LEU A 106 8.31 6.26 8.08
C LEU A 106 9.77 6.32 7.61
N ASN A 107 10.73 6.60 8.49
CA ASN A 107 12.14 6.62 8.14
C ASN A 107 12.59 5.27 7.58
N GLU A 108 12.22 4.17 8.23
CA GLU A 108 12.61 2.85 7.77
C GLU A 108 11.97 2.48 6.41
N ILE A 109 10.74 2.94 6.15
CA ILE A 109 10.09 2.78 4.83
C ILE A 109 10.83 3.58 3.77
N LEU A 110 11.10 4.87 4.03
CA LEU A 110 11.80 5.74 3.09
C LEU A 110 13.22 5.22 2.81
N ASP A 111 13.95 4.79 3.85
CA ASP A 111 15.30 4.24 3.73
C ASP A 111 15.33 2.96 2.89
N GLU A 112 14.36 2.06 3.06
CA GLU A 112 14.31 0.82 2.30
C GLU A 112 13.79 1.02 0.87
N ALA A 113 12.83 1.92 0.68
CA ALA A 113 12.29 2.26 -0.63
C ALA A 113 13.33 3.00 -1.48
N ALA A 114 14.19 3.81 -0.86
CA ALA A 114 15.23 4.53 -1.59
C ALA A 114 16.37 3.64 -2.10
N ARG A 115 16.50 2.40 -1.62
CA ARG A 115 17.56 1.47 -2.03
C ARG A 115 17.29 0.89 -3.42
N PRO A 116 18.34 0.77 -4.27
CA PRO A 116 18.25 0.04 -5.53
C PRO A 116 17.64 -1.35 -5.37
N LEU A 117 16.75 -1.74 -6.27
CA LEU A 117 16.06 -3.03 -6.23
C LEU A 117 17.04 -4.22 -6.24
N THR A 118 18.19 -4.07 -6.92
CA THR A 118 19.26 -5.08 -7.00
C THR A 118 19.96 -5.32 -5.65
N LEU A 119 20.20 -4.27 -4.86
CA LEU A 119 20.82 -4.39 -3.53
C LEU A 119 19.85 -4.95 -2.50
N ALA A 120 18.55 -4.78 -2.70
CA ALA A 120 17.53 -5.32 -1.82
C ALA A 120 17.27 -6.83 -2.00
N ALA A 121 17.68 -7.41 -3.13
CA ALA A 121 17.62 -8.86 -3.38
C ALA A 121 18.70 -9.65 -2.60
N GLY A 122 19.75 -8.98 -2.12
CA GLY A 122 20.89 -9.61 -1.42
C GLY A 122 20.60 -10.21 -0.03
N ARG A 123 19.35 -10.25 0.42
CA ARG A 123 18.94 -10.87 1.71
C ARG A 123 17.95 -12.02 1.57
N GLY A 124 17.73 -12.54 0.37
CA GLY A 124 16.89 -13.71 0.14
C GLY A 124 17.34 -14.45 -1.10
N GLY A 125 18.34 -15.31 -0.96
CA GLY A 125 18.62 -16.31 -1.98
C GLY A 125 17.46 -17.29 -2.02
N HIS A 126 16.65 -17.21 -3.08
CA HIS A 126 16.16 -18.34 -3.85
C HIS A 126 15.56 -17.78 -5.16
N ALA A 127 16.26 -18.06 -6.25
CA ALA A 127 15.74 -17.89 -7.59
C ALA A 127 14.90 -19.13 -7.94
N GLU A 128 13.58 -18.98 -8.03
CA GLU A 128 12.67 -19.88 -8.73
C GLU A 128 11.66 -18.96 -9.42
N SER A 129 11.73 -18.78 -10.74
CA SER A 129 11.04 -19.61 -11.73
C SER A 129 9.54 -19.70 -11.48
N GLY A 130 8.74 -19.03 -12.31
CA GLY A 130 7.32 -19.34 -12.44
C GLY A 130 6.47 -18.15 -12.83
N ILE A 131 6.34 -17.91 -14.12
CA ILE A 131 5.15 -17.24 -14.66
C ILE A 131 3.97 -18.17 -14.32
N GLY A 132 3.22 -17.82 -13.28
CA GLY A 132 2.03 -18.54 -12.85
C GLY A 132 1.15 -17.56 -12.10
N ALA A 133 -0.09 -17.41 -12.55
CA ALA A 133 -1.10 -16.64 -11.83
C ALA A 133 -1.22 -17.24 -10.42
N THR A 134 -0.84 -16.48 -9.40
CA THR A 134 -0.97 -16.92 -8.01
C THR A 134 -2.43 -16.80 -7.59
N GLU A 135 -3.00 -17.89 -7.09
CA GLU A 135 -4.35 -17.98 -6.51
C GLU A 135 -4.56 -16.95 -5.36
N ASP A 136 -3.46 -16.40 -4.82
CA ASP A 136 -3.43 -15.32 -3.84
C ASP A 136 -3.92 -13.95 -4.36
N GLN A 137 -4.24 -13.82 -5.65
CA GLN A 137 -4.88 -12.61 -6.21
C GLN A 137 -6.41 -12.60 -6.06
N MET A 138 -7.02 -13.56 -5.34
CA MET A 138 -8.45 -13.55 -5.04
C MET A 138 -8.78 -12.74 -3.78
N ASN A 139 -9.48 -11.61 -3.95
CA ASN A 139 -10.13 -10.91 -2.83
C ASN A 139 -11.44 -11.61 -2.44
N MET A 140 -11.38 -12.56 -1.51
CA MET A 140 -12.57 -13.27 -0.99
C MET A 140 -13.60 -12.34 -0.31
N ARG A 141 -13.23 -11.10 -0.01
CA ARG A 141 -14.10 -10.12 0.67
C ARG A 141 -15.05 -9.39 -0.29
N GLY A 142 -14.88 -9.58 -1.61
CA GLY A 142 -15.68 -8.98 -2.67
C GLY A 142 -16.28 -9.97 -3.65
N THR A 143 -16.25 -11.28 -3.36
CA THR A 143 -16.91 -12.27 -4.20
C THR A 143 -18.41 -12.04 -4.14
N VAL A 144 -18.99 -11.56 -5.24
CA VAL A 144 -20.45 -11.50 -5.41
C VAL A 144 -20.95 -12.95 -5.34
N PRO A 145 -21.85 -13.29 -4.40
CA PRO A 145 -22.44 -14.63 -4.37
C PRO A 145 -23.07 -14.92 -5.74
N GLN A 146 -22.95 -16.16 -6.23
CA GLN A 146 -23.75 -16.57 -7.39
C GLN A 146 -25.21 -16.21 -7.10
N ARG A 147 -25.87 -15.51 -8.03
CA ARG A 147 -27.32 -15.30 -7.96
C ARG A 147 -27.96 -16.65 -8.24
N ILE A 148 -28.17 -17.41 -7.18
CA ILE A 148 -28.97 -18.62 -7.20
C ILE A 148 -30.40 -18.17 -6.92
N ASP A 149 -31.35 -18.59 -7.75
CA ASP A 149 -32.75 -18.41 -7.40
C ASP A 149 -33.08 -19.19 -6.11
N ASN A 150 -34.22 -18.91 -5.46
CA ASN A 150 -34.63 -19.62 -4.24
C ASN A 150 -34.92 -21.13 -4.48
N ARG A 151 -34.60 -21.68 -5.65
CA ARG A 151 -34.78 -23.08 -6.05
C ARG A 151 -33.47 -23.78 -6.42
N GLY A 152 -32.32 -23.12 -6.33
CA GLY A 152 -31.02 -23.75 -6.59
C GLY A 152 -30.53 -23.65 -8.04
N SER A 153 -31.24 -22.95 -8.92
CA SER A 153 -30.87 -22.78 -10.33
C SER A 153 -29.99 -21.54 -10.51
N LYS A 154 -28.96 -21.64 -11.36
CA LYS A 154 -28.13 -20.48 -11.70
C LYS A 154 -28.95 -19.54 -12.61
N VAL A 155 -28.96 -18.24 -12.31
CA VAL A 155 -29.71 -17.24 -13.11
C VAL A 155 -29.29 -17.22 -14.60
N GLU A 156 -28.07 -17.65 -14.91
CA GLU A 156 -27.56 -17.81 -16.27
C GLU A 156 -28.26 -18.92 -17.09
N GLU A 157 -28.97 -19.86 -16.46
CA GLU A 157 -29.85 -20.84 -17.16
C GLU A 157 -31.21 -20.26 -17.55
N LEU A 158 -31.64 -19.14 -16.96
CA LEU A 158 -32.95 -18.52 -17.25
C LEU A 158 -32.94 -17.62 -18.50
N ALA A 159 -31.79 -17.42 -19.13
CA ALA A 159 -31.64 -16.59 -20.33
C ALA A 159 -31.32 -17.40 -21.61
N GLY A 160 -31.62 -18.70 -21.62
CA GLY A 160 -31.42 -19.59 -22.76
C GLY A 160 -32.66 -19.78 -23.63
N THR A 161 -33.15 -18.74 -24.31
CA THR A 161 -34.02 -18.93 -25.50
C THR A 161 -33.17 -18.87 -26.77
N GLY A 162 -32.27 -19.83 -26.91
CA GLY A 162 -31.63 -20.15 -28.18
C GLY A 162 -31.80 -21.64 -28.40
N GLU A 163 -32.60 -22.03 -29.40
CA GLU A 163 -32.72 -23.43 -29.82
C GLU A 163 -31.33 -24.02 -30.04
N GLN A 164 -30.89 -24.88 -29.13
CA GLN A 164 -29.79 -25.80 -29.39
C GLN A 164 -30.40 -27.16 -29.71
N ASP A 165 -30.74 -27.30 -30.98
CA ASP A 165 -31.14 -28.57 -31.58
C ASP A 165 -29.87 -29.38 -31.85
N ALA A 166 -29.57 -30.38 -31.01
CA ALA A 166 -28.55 -31.38 -31.31
C ALA A 166 -28.96 -32.74 -30.72
N ARG A 167 -29.34 -33.66 -31.60
CA ARG A 167 -29.61 -35.07 -31.33
C ARG A 167 -28.35 -35.76 -30.78
N GLY A 168 -28.51 -36.44 -29.66
CA GLY A 168 -27.51 -37.33 -29.08
C GLY A 168 -27.22 -38.56 -29.94
N GLY A 169 -25.97 -39.01 -29.83
CA GLY A 169 -25.47 -40.34 -30.14
C GLY A 169 -24.50 -40.76 -29.04
#